data_AF-A0A1A2CJW8-F1
#
_entry.id   AF-A0A1A2CJW8-F1
#
_cell.length_a   1.000
_cell.length_b   1.000
_cell.length_c   1.000
_cell.angle_alpha   90.00
_cell.angle_beta   90.00
_cell.angle_gamma   90.00
#
_symmetry.space_group_name_H-M   'P 1'
#
loop_
_entity.id
_entity.type
_entity.pdbx_description
1 polymer ?
#
loop_
_entity_poly.entity_id
_entity_poly.type
_entity_poly.pdbx_seq_one_letter_code
_entity_poly.pdbx_strand_id
1 'polypeptide(L)'
;MAPLLTASSGFLLAVLWMDLIFDVQVWKHRNAGAELPEPVLTSIATYYHRATTTSRPMGRLIALVMVILLSTLAFQASGGHNPGWLLLTSAVLAGVPILLALTHTVPYAVRLGKRGDNSSQQSRLARSIFRDHLICAACMLAFLVLWLTQSLVI
;
A
#
# COMPACT_ATOMS: atom_id res chain seq x y z
N MET A 1 -15.68 -14.29 -9.53
CA MET A 1 -15.30 -13.14 -8.66
C MET A 1 -13.99 -13.37 -7.92
N ALA A 2 -13.80 -14.53 -7.29
CA ALA A 2 -12.55 -14.82 -6.56
C ALA A 2 -11.25 -14.65 -7.38
N PRO A 3 -11.16 -15.05 -8.67
CA PRO A 3 -9.97 -14.78 -9.49
C PRO A 3 -9.64 -13.28 -9.65
N LEU A 4 -10.67 -12.43 -9.71
CA LEU A 4 -10.49 -10.98 -9.79
C LEU A 4 -9.96 -10.43 -8.46
N LEU A 5 -10.52 -10.87 -7.34
CA LEU A 5 -10.09 -10.45 -6.01
C LEU A 5 -8.65 -10.89 -5.70
N THR A 6 -8.27 -12.12 -6.06
CA THR A 6 -6.91 -12.63 -5.88
C THR A 6 -5.92 -11.97 -6.84
N ALA A 7 -6.29 -11.75 -8.11
CA ALA A 7 -5.43 -11.02 -9.05
C ALA A 7 -5.23 -9.55 -8.64
N SER A 8 -6.29 -8.85 -8.25
CA SER A 8 -6.21 -7.46 -7.78
C SER A 8 -5.39 -7.33 -6.50
N SER A 9 -5.61 -8.20 -5.51
CA SER A 9 -4.84 -8.18 -4.26
C SER A 9 -3.37 -8.58 -4.48
N GLY A 10 -3.09 -9.56 -5.34
CA GLY A 10 -1.74 -9.93 -5.75
C GLY A 10 -1.01 -8.78 -6.47
N PHE A 11 -1.70 -8.08 -7.38
CA PHE A 11 -1.14 -6.90 -8.04
C PHE A 11 -0.80 -5.79 -7.04
N LEU A 12 -1.71 -5.45 -6.13
CA LEU A 12 -1.47 -4.42 -5.12
C LEU A 12 -0.34 -4.82 -4.16
N LEU A 13 -0.24 -6.10 -3.80
CA LEU A 13 0.87 -6.62 -3.01
C LEU A 13 2.21 -6.52 -3.76
N ALA A 14 2.23 -6.78 -5.07
CA ALA A 14 3.42 -6.62 -5.90
C ALA A 14 3.86 -5.15 -6.00
N VAL A 15 2.92 -4.20 -6.07
CA VAL A 15 3.24 -2.76 -6.00
C VAL A 15 3.83 -2.40 -4.65
N LEU A 16 3.20 -2.82 -3.55
CA LEU A 16 3.72 -2.58 -2.19
C LEU A 16 5.10 -3.19 -1.98
N TRP A 17 5.38 -4.33 -2.59
CA TRP A 17 6.72 -4.93 -2.59
C TRP A 17 7.76 -4.01 -3.24
N MET A 18 7.43 -3.40 -4.39
CA MET A 18 8.31 -2.44 -5.05
C MET A 18 8.60 -1.23 -4.18
N ASP A 19 7.61 -0.71 -3.45
CA ASP A 19 7.80 0.38 -2.48
C ASP A 19 8.71 -0.07 -1.31
N LEU A 20 8.47 -1.26 -0.76
CA LEU A 20 9.20 -1.82 0.37
C LEU A 20 10.69 -2.06 0.09
N ILE A 21 11.08 -2.38 -1.15
CA ILE A 21 12.50 -2.51 -1.54
C ILE A 21 13.29 -1.25 -1.17
N PHE A 22 12.69 -0.07 -1.30
CA PHE A 22 13.33 1.20 -0.96
C PHE A 22 13.11 1.56 0.50
N ASP A 23 11.89 1.40 1.01
CA ASP A 23 11.55 1.86 2.35
C ASP A 23 12.18 1.01 3.48
N VAL A 24 12.52 -0.26 3.24
CA VAL A 24 13.19 -1.11 4.25
C VAL A 24 14.55 -0.56 4.68
N GLN A 25 15.16 0.33 3.89
CA GLN A 25 16.39 1.04 4.26
C GLN A 25 16.22 1.85 5.56
N VAL A 26 14.99 2.28 5.86
CA VAL A 26 14.64 2.99 7.09
C VAL A 26 14.73 2.08 8.32
N TRP A 27 14.43 0.78 8.18
CA TRP A 27 14.45 -0.18 9.29
C TRP A 27 15.84 -0.31 9.93
N LYS A 28 16.90 -0.33 9.10
CA LYS A 28 18.29 -0.43 9.56
C LYS A 28 18.72 0.77 10.41
N HIS A 29 18.00 1.89 10.31
CA HIS A 29 18.28 3.15 11.00
C HIS A 29 17.16 3.52 12.00
N ARG A 30 16.37 2.54 12.45
CA ARG A 30 15.29 2.76 13.42
C ARG A 30 15.79 3.27 14.79
N ASN A 31 17.03 2.91 15.14
CA ASN A 31 17.68 3.28 16.41
C ASN A 31 18.73 4.39 16.24
N ALA A 32 19.03 4.78 15.00
CA ALA A 32 20.05 5.79 14.70
C ALA A 32 19.41 7.17 14.68
N GLY A 33 19.27 7.79 15.87
CA GLY A 33 18.92 9.21 16.03
C GLY A 33 17.63 9.71 15.37
N ALA A 34 17.41 11.03 15.48
CA ALA A 34 16.24 11.69 14.89
C ALA A 34 16.30 11.74 13.35
N GLU A 35 17.50 11.72 12.77
CA GLU A 35 17.74 11.92 11.34
C GLU A 35 18.29 10.65 10.68
N LEU A 36 17.69 10.29 9.54
CA LEU A 36 18.19 9.23 8.68
C LEU A 36 19.43 9.70 7.92
N PRO A 37 20.37 8.81 7.58
CA PRO A 37 21.52 9.18 6.75
C PRO A 37 21.08 9.77 5.42
N GLU A 38 21.74 10.85 5.00
CA GLU A 38 21.45 11.55 3.74
C GLU A 38 21.44 10.65 2.49
N PRO A 39 22.29 9.60 2.36
CA PRO A 39 22.20 8.66 1.24
C PRO A 39 20.87 7.88 1.20
N VAL A 40 20.31 7.51 2.36
CA VAL A 40 19.04 6.78 2.47
C VAL A 40 17.88 7.70 2.11
N LEU A 41 17.85 8.92 2.69
CA LEU A 41 16.86 9.93 2.33
C LEU A 41 16.92 10.25 0.85
N THR A 42 18.12 10.32 0.29
CA THR A 42 18.31 10.58 -1.13
C THR A 42 17.74 9.49 -2.00
N SER A 43 18.04 8.22 -1.69
CA SER A 43 17.50 7.07 -2.40
C SER A 43 15.96 7.09 -2.41
N ILE A 44 15.36 7.25 -1.23
CA ILE A 44 13.89 7.22 -1.04
C ILE A 44 13.22 8.43 -1.71
N ALA A 45 13.77 9.64 -1.53
CA ALA A 45 13.20 10.85 -2.14
C ALA A 45 13.29 10.81 -3.67
N THR A 46 14.40 10.34 -4.23
CA THR A 46 14.54 10.18 -5.69
C THR A 46 13.57 9.14 -6.24
N TYR A 47 13.34 8.03 -5.52
CA TYR A 47 12.33 7.04 -5.86
C TYR A 47 10.93 7.66 -5.90
N TYR A 48 10.49 8.28 -4.79
CA TYR A 48 9.15 8.89 -4.72
C TYR A 48 8.98 10.07 -5.66
N HIS A 49 10.04 10.83 -5.94
CA HIS A 49 10.00 11.86 -6.97
C HIS A 49 9.66 11.26 -8.34
N ARG A 50 10.33 10.18 -8.75
CA ARG A 50 10.01 9.49 -10.02
C ARG A 50 8.62 8.87 -10.00
N ALA A 51 8.26 8.20 -8.91
CA ALA A 51 6.96 7.56 -8.74
C ALA A 51 5.81 8.59 -8.86
N THR A 52 5.97 9.79 -8.29
CA THR A 52 4.93 10.84 -8.28
C THR A 52 4.93 11.74 -9.52
N THR A 53 6.08 11.95 -10.18
CA THR A 53 6.19 12.87 -11.33
C THR A 53 6.14 12.15 -12.67
N THR A 54 6.91 11.07 -12.81
CA THR A 54 7.16 10.37 -14.09
C THR A 54 6.25 9.15 -14.24
N SER A 55 5.90 8.48 -13.14
CA SER A 55 5.08 7.27 -13.14
C SER A 55 3.57 7.52 -12.96
N ARG A 56 3.07 8.70 -13.37
CA ARG A 56 1.62 9.02 -13.39
C ARG A 56 0.71 7.92 -13.98
N PRO A 57 1.03 7.22 -15.09
CA PRO A 57 0.19 6.14 -15.58
C PRO A 57 0.09 4.97 -14.59
N MET A 58 1.16 4.67 -13.85
CA MET A 58 1.18 3.61 -12.85
C MET A 58 0.27 3.95 -11.65
N GLY A 59 0.28 5.20 -11.18
CA GLY A 59 -0.64 5.66 -10.13
C GLY A 59 -2.12 5.52 -10.52
N ARG A 60 -2.46 5.84 -11.78
CA ARG A 60 -3.83 5.63 -12.31
C ARG A 60 -4.21 4.16 -12.38
N LEU A 61 -3.27 3.29 -12.76
CA LEU A 61 -3.49 1.84 -12.78
C LEU A 61 -3.75 1.30 -11.37
N ILE A 62 -2.97 1.72 -10.37
CA ILE A 62 -3.19 1.32 -8.96
C ILE A 62 -4.59 1.75 -8.50
N ALA A 63 -4.97 2.99 -8.76
CA ALA A 63 -6.30 3.50 -8.41
C ALA A 63 -7.42 2.71 -9.11
N LEU A 64 -7.24 2.38 -10.40
CA LEU A 64 -8.17 1.55 -11.14
C LEU A 64 -8.31 0.15 -10.52
N VAL A 65 -7.20 -0.49 -10.16
CA VAL A 65 -7.23 -1.82 -9.52
C VAL A 65 -7.89 -1.77 -8.14
N MET A 66 -7.67 -0.71 -7.36
CA MET A 66 -8.39 -0.50 -6.10
C MET A 66 -9.91 -0.39 -6.31
N VAL A 67 -10.36 0.36 -7.32
CA VAL A 67 -11.79 0.47 -7.66
C VAL A 67 -12.37 -0.86 -8.11
N ILE A 68 -11.65 -1.62 -8.95
CA ILE A 68 -12.06 -2.96 -9.39
C ILE A 68 -12.22 -3.89 -8.18
N LEU A 69 -11.25 -3.88 -7.26
CA LEU A 69 -11.28 -4.71 -6.05
C LEU A 69 -12.50 -4.38 -5.17
N LEU A 70 -12.74 -3.08 -4.90
CA LEU A 70 -13.89 -2.65 -4.10
C LEU A 70 -15.23 -2.94 -4.78
N SER A 71 -15.33 -2.70 -6.09
CA SER A 71 -16.56 -2.95 -6.86
C SER A 71 -16.90 -4.44 -6.90
N THR A 72 -15.87 -5.29 -7.06
CA THR A 72 -16.02 -6.75 -7.03
C THR A 72 -16.49 -7.21 -5.65
N LEU A 73 -15.92 -6.65 -4.58
CA LEU A 73 -16.32 -6.97 -3.21
C LEU A 73 -17.77 -6.53 -2.91
N ALA A 74 -18.16 -5.34 -3.35
CA ALA A 74 -19.52 -4.83 -3.20
C ALA A 74 -20.55 -5.68 -3.95
N PHE A 75 -20.23 -6.10 -5.18
CA PHE A 75 -21.08 -7.02 -5.95
C PHE A 75 -21.21 -8.39 -5.28
N GLN A 76 -20.14 -8.87 -4.65
CA GLN A 76 -20.18 -10.13 -3.92
C GLN A 76 -20.99 -10.04 -2.61
N ALA A 77 -21.03 -8.86 -2.01
CA ALA A 77 -21.87 -8.59 -0.85
C ALA A 77 -23.38 -8.52 -1.19
N SER A 78 -23.74 -7.97 -2.36
CA SER A 78 -25.15 -7.91 -2.80
C SER A 78 -25.70 -9.27 -3.24
N GLY A 79 -24.82 -10.21 -3.61
CA GLY A 79 -25.22 -11.54 -4.06
C GLY A 79 -25.74 -12.48 -2.95
N GLY A 80 -25.54 -12.20 -1.66
CA GLY A 80 -26.10 -12.98 -0.55
C GLY A 80 -25.56 -14.40 -0.32
N HIS A 81 -24.62 -14.88 -1.15
CA HIS A 81 -24.10 -16.25 -1.09
C HIS A 81 -22.94 -16.45 -0.10
N ASN A 82 -22.37 -15.37 0.45
CA ASN A 82 -21.16 -15.43 1.29
C ASN A 82 -21.49 -15.09 2.75
N PRO A 83 -20.80 -15.73 3.73
CA PRO A 83 -21.02 -15.44 5.13
C PRO A 83 -20.64 -14.00 5.47
N GLY A 84 -21.47 -13.32 6.26
CA GLY A 84 -21.29 -11.88 6.55
C GLY A 84 -19.97 -11.51 7.21
N TRP A 85 -19.39 -12.41 8.02
CA TRP A 85 -18.06 -12.19 8.63
C TRP A 85 -16.95 -12.08 7.57
N LEU A 86 -17.02 -12.88 6.49
CA LEU A 86 -16.03 -12.88 5.42
C LEU A 86 -16.04 -11.56 4.66
N LEU A 87 -17.24 -11.04 4.41
CA LEU A 87 -17.43 -9.74 3.76
C LEU A 87 -16.93 -8.60 4.65
N LEU A 88 -17.22 -8.64 5.95
CA LEU A 88 -16.75 -7.66 6.91
C LEU A 88 -15.21 -7.67 7.02
N THR A 89 -14.58 -8.84 7.19
CA THR A 89 -13.12 -8.96 7.24
C THR A 89 -12.47 -8.51 5.94
N SER A 90 -13.05 -8.88 4.79
CA SER A 90 -12.56 -8.44 3.48
C SER A 90 -12.68 -6.94 3.29
N ALA A 91 -13.78 -6.33 3.74
CA ALA A 91 -14.00 -4.89 3.67
C ALA A 91 -12.99 -4.11 4.52
N VAL A 92 -12.68 -4.61 5.73
CA VAL A 92 -11.64 -4.01 6.59
C VAL A 92 -10.25 -4.17 5.96
N LEU A 93 -9.91 -5.38 5.51
CA LEU A 93 -8.59 -5.69 4.93
C LEU A 93 -8.32 -4.94 3.62
N ALA A 94 -9.36 -4.64 2.83
CA ALA A 94 -9.23 -3.83 1.61
C ALA A 94 -9.34 -2.33 1.89
N GLY A 95 -10.27 -1.93 2.77
CA GLY A 95 -10.58 -0.54 3.03
C GLY A 95 -9.47 0.20 3.77
N VAL A 96 -8.83 -0.43 4.77
CA VAL A 96 -7.75 0.20 5.55
C VAL A 96 -6.56 0.60 4.66
N PRO A 97 -5.99 -0.29 3.81
CA PRO A 97 -4.90 0.10 2.91
C PRO A 97 -5.27 1.18 1.92
N ILE A 98 -6.49 1.13 1.35
CA ILE A 98 -6.95 2.13 0.38
C ILE A 98 -7.09 3.50 1.06
N LEU A 99 -7.66 3.54 2.26
CA LEU A 99 -7.79 4.79 3.02
C LEU A 99 -6.41 5.36 3.37
N LEU A 100 -5.50 4.53 3.91
CA LEU A 100 -4.13 4.96 4.23
C LEU A 100 -3.40 5.50 3.00
N ALA A 101 -3.51 4.81 1.87
CA ALA A 101 -2.89 5.21 0.62
C ALA A 101 -3.37 6.61 0.18
N LEU A 102 -4.68 6.84 0.21
CA LEU A 102 -5.30 8.09 -0.24
C LEU A 102 -5.05 9.27 0.71
N THR A 103 -5.16 9.04 2.03
CA THR A 103 -5.13 10.14 3.01
C THR A 103 -3.73 10.47 3.50
N HIS A 104 -2.82 9.50 3.52
CA HIS A 104 -1.55 9.63 4.22
C HIS A 104 -0.35 9.35 3.32
N THR A 105 -0.32 8.18 2.69
CA THR A 105 0.86 7.72 1.93
C THR A 105 1.13 8.59 0.71
N VAL A 106 0.12 8.89 -0.12
CA VAL A 106 0.30 9.70 -1.34
C VAL A 106 0.73 11.14 -1.02
N PRO A 107 0.05 11.88 -0.12
CA PRO A 107 0.49 13.23 0.25
C PRO A 107 1.92 13.25 0.81
N TYR A 108 2.29 12.25 1.61
CA TYR A 108 3.61 12.17 2.24
C TYR A 108 4.70 11.84 1.22
N ALA A 109 4.43 10.92 0.28
CA ALA A 109 5.33 10.61 -0.82
C ALA A 109 5.57 11.84 -1.73
N VAL A 110 4.51 12.61 -2.03
CA VAL A 110 4.64 13.86 -2.80
C VAL A 110 5.49 14.90 -2.06
N ARG A 111 5.30 15.06 -0.74
CA ARG A 111 6.10 15.98 0.08
C ARG A 111 7.57 15.56 0.15
N LEU A 112 7.82 14.27 0.38
CA LEU A 112 9.17 13.70 0.45
C LEU A 112 9.89 13.82 -0.91
N GLY A 113 9.20 13.50 -2.01
CA GLY A 113 9.74 13.63 -3.36
C GLY A 113 10.01 15.07 -3.82
N LYS A 114 9.40 16.07 -3.19
CA LYS A 114 9.70 17.50 -3.41
C LYS A 114 10.93 17.99 -2.63
N ARG A 115 11.37 17.26 -1.59
CA ARG A 115 12.45 17.66 -0.67
C ARG A 115 12.35 19.08 -0.10
N GLY A 116 11.13 19.59 0.10
CA GLY A 116 10.94 20.95 0.64
C GLY A 116 11.13 21.07 2.16
N ASP A 117 11.03 19.94 2.87
CA ASP A 117 11.08 19.87 4.34
C ASP A 117 12.52 19.68 4.86
N ASN A 118 12.79 19.96 6.14
CA ASN A 118 14.12 19.72 6.74
C ASN A 118 14.43 18.21 6.91
N SER A 119 15.71 17.85 7.09
CA SER A 119 16.18 16.44 7.20
C SER A 119 15.41 15.64 8.27
N SER A 120 15.13 16.27 9.42
CA SER A 120 14.36 15.65 10.50
C SER A 120 12.91 15.34 10.11
N GLN A 121 12.25 16.24 9.38
CA GLN A 121 10.88 16.08 8.89
C GLN A 121 10.81 15.03 7.79
N GLN A 122 11.75 15.06 6.83
CA GLN A 122 11.86 14.04 5.79
C GLN A 122 12.08 12.65 6.40
N SER A 123 12.90 12.55 7.44
CA SER A 123 13.12 11.31 8.19
C SER A 123 11.86 10.78 8.87
N ARG A 124 11.03 11.68 9.43
CA ARG A 124 9.73 11.30 10.02
C ARG A 124 8.75 10.84 8.95
N LEU A 125 8.68 11.54 7.81
CA LEU A 125 7.83 11.15 6.68
C LEU A 125 8.23 9.78 6.13
N ALA A 126 9.52 9.54 5.88
CA ALA A 126 10.01 8.25 5.38
C ALA A 126 9.67 7.08 6.34
N ARG A 127 9.84 7.28 7.65
CA ARG A 127 9.44 6.30 8.68
C ARG A 127 7.93 6.06 8.71
N SER A 128 7.13 7.11 8.50
CA SER A 128 5.68 7.00 8.46
C SER A 128 5.20 6.21 7.24
N ILE A 129 5.71 6.57 6.05
CA ILE A 129 5.39 5.88 4.79
C ILE A 129 5.76 4.40 4.89
N PHE A 130 6.93 4.08 5.41
CA PHE A 130 7.36 2.69 5.61
C PHE A 130 6.40 1.90 6.53
N ARG A 131 5.94 2.52 7.63
CA ARG A 131 4.96 1.88 8.54
C ARG A 131 3.62 1.66 7.84
N ASP A 132 3.14 2.64 7.08
CA ASP A 132 1.90 2.51 6.32
C ASP A 132 2.01 1.37 5.31
N HIS A 133 3.13 1.28 4.57
CA HIS A 133 3.37 0.21 3.61
C HIS A 133 3.44 -1.18 4.25
N LEU A 134 4.01 -1.31 5.45
CA LEU A 134 3.96 -2.59 6.19
C LEU A 134 2.53 -2.98 6.57
N ILE A 135 1.72 -2.03 7.04
CA ILE A 135 0.31 -2.27 7.39
C ILE A 135 -0.46 -2.67 6.11
N CYS A 136 -0.29 -1.91 5.03
CA CYS A 136 -0.91 -2.21 3.74
C CYS A 136 -0.50 -3.60 3.22
N ALA A 137 0.79 -3.94 3.28
CA ALA A 137 1.28 -5.24 2.82
C ALA A 137 0.70 -6.39 3.64
N ALA A 138 0.66 -6.25 4.98
CA ALA A 138 0.05 -7.25 5.85
C ALA A 138 -1.45 -7.44 5.56
N CYS A 139 -2.19 -6.34 5.40
CA CYS A 139 -3.61 -6.38 5.07
C CYS A 139 -3.88 -7.02 3.70
N MET A 140 -3.14 -6.63 2.66
CA MET A 140 -3.32 -7.17 1.31
C MET A 140 -2.88 -8.64 1.22
N LEU A 141 -1.84 -9.04 1.95
CA LEU A 141 -1.42 -10.44 2.05
C LEU A 141 -2.48 -11.28 2.78
N ALA A 142 -3.00 -10.80 3.91
CA ALA A 142 -4.07 -11.49 4.63
C ALA A 142 -5.34 -11.60 3.77
N PHE A 143 -5.70 -10.54 3.02
CA PHE A 143 -6.80 -10.57 2.06
C PHE A 143 -6.59 -11.64 0.99
N LEU A 144 -5.39 -11.67 0.39
CA LEU A 144 -5.04 -12.64 -0.65
C LEU A 144 -5.11 -14.07 -0.13
N VAL A 145 -4.53 -14.34 1.05
CA VAL A 145 -4.58 -15.67 1.69
C VAL A 145 -6.01 -16.07 2.02
N LEU A 146 -6.83 -15.16 2.55
CA LEU A 146 -8.25 -15.42 2.84
C LEU A 146 -9.01 -15.83 1.57
N TRP A 147 -8.85 -15.09 0.47
CA TRP A 147 -9.57 -15.40 -0.77
C TRP A 147 -9.00 -16.62 -1.51
N LEU A 148 -7.70 -16.88 -1.44
CA LEU A 148 -7.11 -18.10 -1.98
C LEU A 148 -7.60 -19.34 -1.22
N THR A 149 -7.58 -19.31 0.11
CA THR A 149 -8.05 -20.44 0.93
C THR A 149 -9.53 -20.73 0.70
N GLN A 150 -10.37 -19.70 0.64
CA GLN A 150 -11.80 -19.86 0.30
C GLN A 150 -12.00 -20.45 -1.10
N SER A 151 -11.20 -20.02 -2.09
CA SER A 151 -11.30 -20.53 -3.46
C SER A 151 -10.85 -21.98 -3.61
N LEU A 152 -10.05 -22.50 -2.67
CA LEU A 152 -9.60 -23.89 -2.66
C LEU A 152 -10.55 -24.82 -1.91
N VAL A 153 -11.41 -24.27 -1.05
CA VAL A 153 -12.36 -25.02 -0.22
C VAL A 153 -13.73 -25.18 -0.89
N ILE A 154 -14.08 -24.26 -1.82
CA ILE A 154 -15.34 -24.23 -2.58
C ILE A 154 -15.10 -24.79 -3.98
#